data_AF-A0A5C9EE17-F1
#
_entry.id   AF-A0A5C9EE17-F1
#
_cell.length_a   1.000
_cell.length_b   1.000
_cell.length_c   1.000
_cell.angle_alpha   90.00
_cell.angle_beta   90.00
_cell.angle_gamma   90.00
#
_symmetry.space_group_name_H-M   'P 1'
#
loop_
_entity.id
_entity.type
_entity.pdbx_description
1 polymer ?
#
loop_
_entity_poly.entity_id
_entity_poly.type
_entity_poly.pdbx_seq_one_letter_code
_entity_poly.pdbx_strand_id
1 'polypeptide(L)'
;MPSQKITLSKYFKDGIHFSCLQCGECCRGLNNGEVYLYREDIERLVEHLNSNGQQYTLTSFSRKYVKVVRSSFYWENSKNGGGKNYSFKALGIKFIGEDESCPFLVNNCICSVHTARPYQCRAYPIGWNMLIKSNRNFAKYSKDCPGLKKSLEQKGEYYTPKEIIKWARKEYQMEKQFFLEMKKHQFDLFKTYSFLPKDLSQ
;
A
#
# COMPACT_ATOMS: atom_id res chain seq x y z
N MET A 1 3.54 -12.31 -14.91
CA MET A 1 2.93 -11.56 -16.02
C MET A 1 4.03 -10.85 -16.80
N PRO A 2 4.05 -10.97 -18.14
CA PRO A 2 4.85 -10.06 -18.95
C PRO A 2 4.40 -8.64 -18.60
N SER A 3 5.31 -7.68 -18.72
CA SER A 3 5.07 -6.24 -18.54
C SER A 3 3.69 -5.82 -19.07
N GLN A 4 2.66 -5.85 -18.22
CA GLN A 4 1.33 -5.43 -18.65
C GLN A 4 1.48 -3.97 -19.02
N LYS A 5 1.22 -3.65 -20.29
CA LYS A 5 1.18 -2.29 -20.77
C LYS A 5 0.19 -1.54 -19.88
N ILE A 6 0.69 -0.62 -19.06
CA ILE A 6 -0.14 0.20 -18.19
C ILE A 6 -0.76 1.27 -19.08
N THR A 7 -2.04 1.10 -19.39
CA THR A 7 -2.83 2.12 -20.09
C THR A 7 -3.41 3.06 -19.04
N LEU A 8 -2.95 4.30 -19.04
CA LEU A 8 -3.45 5.34 -18.14
C LEU A 8 -4.83 5.82 -18.60
N SER A 9 -5.69 6.10 -17.62
CA SER A 9 -7.01 6.67 -17.86
C SER A 9 -6.94 8.16 -18.21
N LYS A 10 -8.08 8.78 -18.53
CA LYS A 10 -8.11 10.16 -19.05
C LYS A 10 -7.60 11.19 -18.03
N TYR A 11 -7.64 10.87 -16.74
CA TYR A 11 -7.17 11.73 -15.65
C TYR A 11 -5.65 11.66 -15.43
N PHE A 12 -4.97 10.65 -15.97
CA PHE A 12 -3.54 10.42 -15.74
C PHE A 12 -2.71 10.42 -17.03
N LYS A 13 -3.34 10.33 -18.20
CA LYS A 13 -2.64 10.25 -19.50
C LYS A 13 -1.69 11.43 -19.76
N ASP A 14 -2.00 12.61 -19.21
CA ASP A 14 -1.22 13.85 -19.36
C ASP A 14 -0.51 14.24 -18.04
N GLY A 15 -0.48 13.33 -17.06
CA GLY A 15 0.00 13.59 -15.71
C GLY A 15 -1.11 14.03 -14.76
N ILE A 16 -0.77 14.25 -13.49
CA ILE A 16 -1.73 14.68 -12.47
C ILE A 16 -1.04 15.55 -11.42
N HIS A 17 -1.73 16.57 -10.91
CA HIS A 17 -1.32 17.29 -9.71
C HIS A 17 -1.90 16.61 -8.47
N PHE A 18 -1.10 16.28 -7.47
CA PHE A 18 -1.60 15.71 -6.23
C PHE A 18 -0.70 16.02 -5.04
N SER A 19 -1.30 16.27 -3.88
CA SER A 19 -0.59 16.23 -2.60
C SER A 19 -1.51 15.68 -1.53
N CYS A 20 -0.99 14.81 -0.67
CA CYS A 20 -1.71 14.36 0.51
C CYS A 20 -1.91 15.55 1.44
N LEU A 21 -3.17 15.92 1.70
CA LEU A 21 -3.50 17.05 2.58
C LEU A 21 -3.53 16.66 4.07
N GLN A 22 -3.10 15.45 4.43
CA GLN A 22 -3.19 14.90 5.79
C GLN A 22 -4.60 15.04 6.41
N CYS A 23 -5.64 14.87 5.57
CA CYS A 23 -7.04 14.99 5.98
C CYS A 23 -7.55 13.81 6.83
N GLY A 24 -6.87 12.67 6.80
CA GLY A 24 -7.26 11.45 7.51
C GLY A 24 -8.31 10.59 6.81
N GLU A 25 -8.93 11.05 5.72
CA GLU A 25 -10.01 10.32 5.04
C GLU A 25 -9.60 8.89 4.61
N CYS A 26 -8.42 8.72 4.02
CA CYS A 26 -7.92 7.38 3.64
C CYS A 26 -7.32 6.59 4.81
N CYS A 27 -7.16 7.21 5.99
CA CYS A 27 -6.60 6.60 7.18
C CYS A 27 -7.67 6.09 8.15
N ARG A 28 -8.96 6.32 7.86
CA ARG A 28 -10.10 5.90 8.69
C ARG A 28 -11.05 5.03 7.89
N GLY A 29 -11.81 4.17 8.56
CA GLY A 29 -13.01 3.56 7.99
C GLY A 29 -12.78 2.20 7.31
N LEU A 30 -13.72 1.30 7.60
CA LEU A 30 -13.86 -0.07 7.07
C LEU A 30 -13.83 -0.19 5.54
N ASN A 31 -14.14 0.90 4.82
CA ASN A 31 -14.35 0.87 3.36
C ASN A 31 -13.10 1.22 2.53
N ASN A 32 -11.99 1.61 3.17
CA ASN A 32 -10.78 2.04 2.48
C ASN A 32 -9.82 0.90 2.14
N GLY A 33 -10.15 -0.32 2.57
CA GLY A 33 -9.40 -1.53 2.30
C GLY A 33 -8.16 -1.66 3.18
N GLU A 34 -7.33 -2.65 2.85
CA GLU A 34 -6.12 -2.96 3.61
C GLU A 34 -4.95 -2.06 3.19
N VAL A 35 -4.15 -1.64 4.17
CA VAL A 35 -2.81 -1.10 3.92
C VAL A 35 -1.81 -2.24 4.09
N TYR A 36 -1.41 -2.85 2.97
CA TYR A 36 -0.45 -3.93 2.95
C TYR A 36 0.94 -3.43 3.35
N LEU A 37 1.68 -4.30 4.04
CA LEU A 37 3.03 -4.06 4.50
C LEU A 37 3.96 -5.11 3.93
N TYR A 38 5.09 -4.65 3.39
CA TYR A 38 6.24 -5.49 3.10
C TYR A 38 7.32 -5.28 4.16
N ARG A 39 8.37 -6.11 4.13
CA ARG A 39 9.50 -6.01 5.06
C ARG A 39 10.09 -4.61 5.09
N GLU A 40 10.29 -4.01 3.92
CA GLU A 40 10.87 -2.67 3.76
C GLU A 40 9.95 -1.56 4.28
N ASP A 41 8.64 -1.81 4.43
CA ASP A 41 7.72 -0.89 5.08
C ASP A 41 7.84 -0.99 6.60
N ILE A 42 7.93 -2.22 7.13
CA ILE A 42 8.07 -2.46 8.57
C ILE A 42 9.40 -1.91 9.08
N GLU A 43 10.51 -2.22 8.39
CA GLU A 43 11.85 -1.73 8.74
C GLU A 43 11.89 -0.20 8.77
N ARG A 44 11.33 0.46 7.76
CA ARG A 44 11.27 1.92 7.66
C ARG A 44 10.43 2.56 8.76
N LEU A 45 9.28 1.96 9.11
CA LEU A 45 8.44 2.46 10.19
C LEU A 45 9.13 2.31 11.55
N VAL A 46 9.82 1.19 11.78
CA VAL A 46 10.59 0.97 13.00
C VAL A 46 11.75 1.97 13.11
N GLU A 47 12.54 2.12 12.06
CA GLU A 47 13.64 3.09 12.01
C GLU A 47 13.16 4.52 12.30
N HIS A 48 12.06 4.92 11.66
CA HIS A 48 11.49 6.25 11.87
C HIS A 48 10.96 6.46 13.29
N LEU A 49 10.24 5.48 13.85
CA LEU A 49 9.74 5.59 15.23
C LEU A 49 10.88 5.65 16.23
N ASN A 50 11.94 4.85 16.02
CA ASN A 50 13.09 4.83 16.91
C ASN A 50 13.91 6.11 16.82
N SER A 51 14.03 6.69 15.62
CA SER A 51 14.64 8.01 15.42
C SER A 51 13.87 9.13 16.14
N ASN A 52 12.58 8.90 16.44
CA ASN A 52 11.73 9.80 17.22
C ASN A 52 11.58 9.35 18.70
N GLY A 53 12.56 8.61 19.23
CA GLY A 53 12.65 8.28 20.65
C GLY A 53 11.88 7.04 21.10
N GLN A 54 11.29 6.27 20.18
CA GLN A 54 10.74 4.95 20.50
C GLN A 54 11.85 3.88 20.51
N GLN A 55 11.53 2.68 20.98
CA GLN A 55 12.48 1.55 21.03
C GLN A 55 11.81 0.25 20.57
N TYR A 56 11.40 0.21 19.30
CA TYR A 56 10.83 -0.98 18.69
C TYR A 56 11.91 -1.86 18.06
N THR A 57 11.82 -3.16 18.31
CA THR A 57 12.33 -4.20 17.41
C THR A 57 11.30 -4.51 16.32
N LEU A 58 11.70 -5.16 15.22
CA LEU A 58 10.75 -5.63 14.20
C LEU A 58 9.64 -6.51 14.82
N THR A 59 9.98 -7.42 15.73
CA THR A 59 9.02 -8.30 16.40
C THR A 59 8.03 -7.54 17.27
N SER A 60 8.51 -6.63 18.13
CA SER A 60 7.64 -5.84 19.01
C SER A 60 6.74 -4.87 18.22
N PHE A 61 7.26 -4.30 17.13
CA PHE A 61 6.47 -3.48 16.21
C PHE A 61 5.39 -4.31 15.54
N SER A 62 5.74 -5.47 14.96
CA SER A 62 4.78 -6.35 14.29
C SER A 62 3.67 -6.81 15.22
N ARG A 63 4.02 -7.17 16.46
CA ARG A 63 3.04 -7.52 17.50
C ARG A 63 2.00 -6.40 17.74
N LYS A 64 2.44 -5.15 17.72
CA LYS A 64 1.61 -4.00 18.07
C LYS A 64 0.80 -3.46 16.88
N TYR A 65 1.42 -3.35 15.71
CA TYR A 65 0.91 -2.55 14.58
C TYR A 65 0.56 -3.36 13.33
N VAL A 66 0.85 -4.66 13.31
CA VAL A 66 0.66 -5.49 12.12
C VAL A 66 -0.42 -6.54 12.38
N LYS A 67 -1.21 -6.86 11.36
CA LYS A 67 -2.14 -7.99 11.33
C LYS A 67 -1.84 -8.88 10.12
N VAL A 68 -2.24 -10.14 10.21
CA VAL A 68 -2.23 -11.05 9.07
C VAL A 68 -3.52 -10.85 8.27
N VAL A 69 -3.39 -10.69 6.96
CA VAL A 69 -4.51 -10.54 6.04
C VAL A 69 -4.42 -11.59 4.93
N ARG A 70 -5.54 -11.88 4.27
CA ARG A 70 -5.54 -12.71 3.06
C ARG A 70 -5.30 -11.83 1.84
N SER A 71 -4.41 -12.27 0.95
CA SER A 71 -4.15 -11.62 -0.32
C SER A 71 -4.18 -12.64 -1.45
N SER A 72 -4.41 -12.18 -2.67
CA SER A 72 -4.38 -13.00 -3.86
C SER A 72 -3.50 -12.40 -4.94
N PHE A 73 -2.66 -13.22 -5.57
CA PHE A 73 -1.82 -12.78 -6.69
C PHE A 73 -2.05 -13.68 -7.90
N TYR A 74 -2.34 -13.07 -9.05
CA TYR A 74 -2.37 -13.79 -10.31
C TYR A 74 -0.95 -13.98 -10.82
N TRP A 75 -0.53 -15.24 -10.92
CA TRP A 75 0.76 -15.59 -11.49
C TRP A 75 0.57 -16.36 -12.79
N GLU A 76 1.18 -15.84 -13.85
CA GLU A 76 1.18 -16.43 -15.17
C GLU A 76 2.45 -17.26 -15.38
N ASN A 77 2.29 -18.56 -15.63
CA ASN A 77 3.38 -19.50 -15.85
C ASN A 77 3.59 -19.71 -17.36
N SER A 78 4.46 -18.90 -17.96
CA SER A 78 5.07 -19.10 -19.29
C SER A 78 4.18 -18.90 -20.55
N LYS A 79 4.89 -18.85 -21.69
CA LYS A 79 4.58 -18.30 -23.02
C LYS A 79 3.28 -18.73 -23.71
N ASN A 80 2.53 -19.68 -23.15
CA ASN A 80 1.34 -20.29 -23.78
C ASN A 80 0.02 -19.89 -23.12
N GLY A 81 -0.01 -18.79 -22.35
CA GLY A 81 -1.26 -18.14 -21.92
C GLY A 81 -2.00 -18.82 -20.77
N GLY A 82 -1.28 -19.48 -19.85
CA GLY A 82 -1.86 -20.08 -18.64
C GLY A 82 -1.42 -19.37 -17.36
N GLY A 83 -2.37 -18.85 -16.59
CA GLY A 83 -2.09 -18.30 -15.26
C GLY A 83 -3.09 -18.74 -14.20
N LYS A 84 -2.63 -18.74 -12.95
CA LYS A 84 -3.39 -19.19 -11.78
C LYS A 84 -3.40 -18.10 -10.71
N ASN A 85 -4.54 -17.97 -10.03
CA ASN A 85 -4.65 -17.17 -8.81
C ASN A 85 -4.11 -17.95 -7.61
N TYR A 86 -3.20 -17.34 -6.87
CA TYR A 86 -2.67 -17.86 -5.62
C TYR A 86 -3.23 -17.04 -4.47
N SER A 87 -3.86 -17.70 -3.49
CA SER A 87 -4.26 -17.07 -2.23
C SER A 87 -3.23 -17.39 -1.16
N PHE A 88 -2.77 -16.39 -0.43
CA PHE A 88 -1.75 -16.53 0.61
C PHE A 88 -1.95 -15.49 1.73
N LYS A 89 -1.28 -15.74 2.86
CA LYS A 89 -1.22 -14.80 3.98
C LYS A 89 -0.25 -13.66 3.63
N ALA A 90 -0.66 -12.43 3.88
CA ALA A 90 0.13 -11.22 3.76
C ALA A 90 0.07 -10.43 5.07
N LEU A 91 0.81 -9.33 5.13
CA LEU A 91 0.81 -8.42 6.28
C LEU A 91 0.07 -7.14 5.92
N GLY A 92 -0.70 -6.62 6.88
CA GLY A 92 -1.35 -5.32 6.78
C GLY A 92 -1.22 -4.54 8.08
N ILE A 93 -1.44 -3.22 8.02
CA ILE A 93 -1.56 -2.40 9.23
C ILE A 93 -2.77 -2.89 10.05
N LYS A 94 -2.57 -3.06 11.35
CA LYS A 94 -3.64 -3.32 12.31
C LYS A 94 -4.36 -2.01 12.63
N PHE A 95 -5.46 -1.77 11.92
CA PHE A 95 -6.40 -0.70 12.26
C PHE A 95 -7.03 -0.98 13.63
N ILE A 96 -7.36 0.09 14.36
CA ILE A 96 -7.81 0.05 15.75
C ILE A 96 -9.08 0.89 15.92
N GLY A 97 -9.83 0.65 16.99
CA GLY A 97 -11.07 1.37 17.29
C GLY A 97 -12.27 0.86 16.49
N GLU A 98 -13.46 1.30 16.89
CA GLU A 98 -14.73 0.93 16.23
C GLU A 98 -14.85 1.52 14.82
N ASP A 99 -14.16 2.64 14.58
CA ASP A 99 -14.13 3.33 13.29
C ASP A 99 -13.06 2.78 12.33
N GLU A 100 -12.35 1.72 12.71
CA GLU A 100 -11.19 1.18 12.02
C GLU A 100 -10.24 2.29 11.55
N SER A 101 -9.57 2.91 12.52
CA SER A 101 -8.60 3.99 12.31
C SER A 101 -7.17 3.48 12.26
N CYS A 102 -6.36 4.07 11.39
CA CYS A 102 -4.92 3.80 11.32
C CYS A 102 -4.26 4.19 12.65
N PRO A 103 -3.43 3.33 13.25
CA PRO A 103 -2.85 3.57 14.58
C PRO A 103 -1.83 4.72 14.60
N PHE A 104 -1.43 5.24 13.44
CA PHE A 104 -0.52 6.39 13.32
C PHE A 104 -1.26 7.71 13.06
N LEU A 105 -2.59 7.71 13.13
CA LEU A 105 -3.40 8.91 13.02
C LEU A 105 -3.53 9.56 14.41
N VAL A 106 -2.86 10.69 14.62
CA VAL A 106 -2.84 11.44 15.89
C VAL A 106 -3.46 12.83 15.71
N ASN A 107 -3.81 13.52 16.80
CA ASN A 107 -4.15 14.95 16.87
C ASN A 107 -4.88 15.52 15.62
N ASN A 108 -6.21 15.46 15.56
CA ASN A 108 -7.01 15.98 14.44
C ASN A 108 -6.59 15.43 13.05
N CYS A 109 -6.49 14.10 12.91
CA CYS A 109 -6.25 13.42 11.62
C CYS A 109 -4.83 13.53 11.04
N ILE A 110 -3.83 13.92 11.83
CA ILE A 110 -2.45 14.06 11.36
C ILE A 110 -1.75 12.70 11.40
N CYS A 111 -1.19 12.27 10.27
CA CYS A 111 -0.35 11.08 10.21
C CYS A 111 1.01 11.34 10.87
N SER A 112 1.27 10.72 12.02
CA SER A 112 2.52 10.89 12.77
C SER A 112 3.76 10.34 12.05
N VAL A 113 3.57 9.39 11.13
CA VAL A 113 4.65 8.76 10.34
C VAL A 113 4.66 9.23 8.88
N HIS A 114 4.17 10.43 8.58
CA HIS A 114 3.92 10.89 7.20
C HIS A 114 5.15 10.76 6.27
N THR A 115 6.36 11.00 6.79
CA THR A 115 7.61 10.88 6.02
C THR A 115 8.08 9.42 5.85
N ALA A 116 7.67 8.52 6.75
CA ALA A 116 8.02 7.10 6.74
C ALA A 116 6.88 6.17 6.31
N ARG A 117 5.77 6.73 5.79
CA ARG A 117 4.57 5.99 5.37
C ARG A 117 4.90 4.75 4.54
N PRO A 118 4.09 3.67 4.67
CA PRO A 118 4.18 2.49 3.81
C PRO A 118 4.16 2.86 2.32
N TYR A 119 4.68 1.97 1.49
CA TYR A 119 4.71 2.17 0.05
C TYR A 119 3.32 2.45 -0.52
N GLN A 120 2.31 1.65 -0.16
CA GLN A 120 0.94 1.81 -0.65
C GLN A 120 0.37 3.20 -0.30
N CYS A 121 0.64 3.73 0.90
CA CYS A 121 0.19 5.06 1.32
C CYS A 121 0.89 6.19 0.52
N ARG A 122 2.18 6.05 0.21
CA ARG A 122 2.93 7.04 -0.60
C ARG A 122 2.56 6.97 -2.08
N ALA A 123 2.24 5.78 -2.55
CA ALA A 123 1.83 5.52 -3.92
C ALA A 123 0.42 6.03 -4.22
N TYR A 124 -0.39 6.38 -3.22
CA TYR A 124 -1.71 6.94 -3.48
C TYR A 124 -1.60 8.36 -4.06
N PRO A 125 -2.32 8.68 -5.15
CA PRO A 125 -3.15 7.82 -5.99
C PRO A 125 -2.38 7.20 -7.18
N ILE A 126 -1.17 7.69 -7.46
CA ILE A 126 -0.43 7.53 -8.72
C ILE A 126 0.19 6.15 -8.98
N GLY A 127 0.36 5.32 -7.95
CA GLY A 127 0.84 3.95 -8.07
C GLY A 127 -0.26 2.91 -8.05
N TRP A 128 -1.48 3.28 -7.68
CA TRP A 128 -2.58 2.33 -7.52
C TRP A 128 -3.18 1.99 -8.88
N ASN A 129 -2.89 0.79 -9.38
CA ASN A 129 -3.36 0.33 -10.69
C ASN A 129 -4.89 0.48 -10.88
N MET A 130 -5.67 0.26 -9.81
CA MET A 130 -7.12 0.42 -9.83
C MET A 130 -7.60 1.86 -10.01
N LEU A 131 -6.81 2.86 -9.63
CA LEU A 131 -7.14 4.28 -9.81
C LEU A 131 -6.64 4.77 -11.16
N ILE A 132 -5.37 4.53 -11.47
CA ILE A 132 -4.74 5.12 -12.66
C ILE A 132 -5.32 4.57 -13.97
N LYS A 133 -5.85 3.34 -13.96
CA LYS A 133 -6.46 2.68 -15.13
C LYS A 133 -7.96 2.92 -15.26
N SER A 134 -8.64 3.48 -14.25
CA SER A 134 -10.10 3.55 -14.21
C SER A 134 -10.63 4.95 -13.93
N ASN A 135 -11.27 5.54 -14.95
CA ASN A 135 -11.98 6.82 -14.82
C ASN A 135 -13.07 6.77 -13.73
N ARG A 136 -13.75 5.62 -13.62
CA ARG A 136 -14.84 5.42 -12.64
C ARG A 136 -14.29 5.41 -11.22
N ASN A 137 -13.20 4.69 -10.97
CA ASN A 137 -12.60 4.63 -9.64
C ASN A 137 -12.02 6.00 -9.26
N PHE A 138 -11.32 6.67 -10.17
CA PHE A 138 -10.82 8.02 -9.91
C PHE A 138 -11.95 8.98 -9.52
N ALA A 139 -13.04 9.02 -10.31
CA ALA A 139 -14.19 9.88 -10.03
C ALA A 139 -14.92 9.52 -8.73
N LYS A 140 -14.88 8.25 -8.30
CA LYS A 140 -15.41 7.83 -6.99
C LYS A 140 -14.52 8.37 -5.88
N TYR A 141 -13.23 8.07 -5.91
CA TYR A 141 -12.29 8.45 -4.87
C TYR A 141 -12.07 9.97 -4.78
N SER A 142 -12.26 10.71 -5.87
CA SER A 142 -12.19 12.18 -5.84
C SER A 142 -13.35 12.85 -5.12
N LYS A 143 -14.44 12.12 -4.82
CA LYS A 143 -15.53 12.61 -3.96
C LYS A 143 -15.12 12.59 -2.49
N ASP A 144 -14.40 11.54 -2.10
CA ASP A 144 -14.06 11.27 -0.70
C ASP A 144 -12.72 11.90 -0.32
N CYS A 145 -11.75 12.00 -1.25
CA CYS A 145 -10.42 12.55 -0.98
C CYS A 145 -10.31 14.04 -1.40
N PRO A 146 -10.16 14.98 -0.44
CA PRO A 146 -9.96 16.40 -0.74
C PRO A 146 -8.73 16.69 -1.60
N GLY A 147 -7.67 15.89 -1.45
CA GLY A 147 -6.46 15.99 -2.27
C GLY A 147 -6.72 15.68 -3.74
N LEU A 148 -7.48 14.61 -4.02
CA LEU A 148 -7.90 14.27 -5.38
C LEU A 148 -8.90 15.27 -5.95
N LYS A 149 -9.77 15.84 -5.12
CA LYS A 149 -10.66 16.92 -5.56
C LYS A 149 -9.86 18.13 -6.03
N LYS A 150 -8.81 18.52 -5.29
CA LYS A 150 -7.88 19.58 -5.68
C LYS A 150 -7.07 19.25 -6.95
N SER A 151 -6.82 17.98 -7.24
CA SER A 151 -6.19 17.56 -8.50
C SER A 151 -6.99 17.98 -9.74
N LEU A 152 -8.32 18.01 -9.65
CA LEU A 152 -9.20 18.46 -10.75
C LEU A 152 -9.02 19.96 -11.06
N GLU A 153 -8.54 20.72 -10.08
CA GLU A 153 -8.19 22.14 -10.18
C GLU A 153 -6.69 22.35 -10.48
N GLN A 154 -5.96 21.29 -10.85
CA GLN A 154 -4.51 21.30 -11.10
C GLN A 154 -3.67 21.80 -9.90
N LYS A 155 -4.11 21.51 -8.67
CA LYS A 155 -3.39 21.90 -7.44
C LYS A 155 -2.64 20.73 -6.82
N GLY A 156 -1.44 21.02 -6.31
CA GLY A 156 -0.53 20.07 -5.70
C GLY A 156 0.72 19.82 -6.55
N GLU A 157 1.56 18.91 -6.09
CA GLU A 157 2.77 18.47 -6.80
C GLU A 157 2.41 17.78 -8.11
N TYR A 158 3.09 18.13 -9.19
CA TYR A 158 2.85 17.52 -10.50
C TYR A 158 3.62 16.21 -10.65
N TYR A 159 2.91 15.16 -11.07
CA TYR A 159 3.49 13.88 -11.45
C TYR A 159 3.28 13.62 -12.94
N THR A 160 4.37 13.38 -13.65
CA THR A 160 4.37 13.05 -15.08
C THR A 160 3.79 11.65 -15.33
N PRO A 161 3.29 11.36 -16.54
CA PRO A 161 2.88 10.01 -16.94
C PRO A 161 3.98 8.95 -16.71
N LYS A 162 5.25 9.32 -16.91
CA LYS A 162 6.40 8.43 -16.70
C LYS A 162 6.56 8.08 -15.22
N GLU A 163 6.39 9.04 -14.33
CA GLU A 163 6.45 8.81 -12.88
C GLU A 163 5.29 7.95 -12.40
N ILE A 164 4.06 8.25 -12.84
CA ILE A 164 2.87 7.45 -12.51
C ILE A 164 3.11 5.97 -12.88
N ILE A 165 3.59 5.71 -14.10
CA ILE A 165 3.91 4.35 -14.56
C ILE A 165 5.04 3.73 -13.71
N LYS A 166 6.05 4.51 -13.31
CA LYS A 166 7.16 4.03 -12.46
C LYS A 166 6.64 3.58 -11.09
N TRP A 167 5.79 4.37 -10.44
CA TRP A 167 5.17 4.00 -9.16
C TRP A 167 4.30 2.75 -9.28
N ALA A 168 3.46 2.66 -10.31
CA ALA A 168 2.59 1.51 -10.52
C ALA A 168 3.36 0.21 -10.82
N ARG A 169 4.49 0.31 -11.53
CA ARG A 169 5.38 -0.84 -11.77
C ARG A 169 6.10 -1.28 -10.51
N LYS A 170 6.52 -0.35 -9.66
CA LYS A 170 7.23 -0.67 -8.42
C LYS A 170 6.32 -1.38 -7.41
N GLU A 171 5.03 -1.03 -7.33
CA GLU A 171 4.04 -1.78 -6.53
C GLU A 171 3.99 -3.25 -6.96
N TYR A 172 3.79 -3.49 -8.26
CA TYR A 172 3.76 -4.84 -8.82
C TYR A 172 5.06 -5.61 -8.59
N GLN A 173 6.21 -4.93 -8.68
CA GLN A 173 7.50 -5.55 -8.38
C GLN A 173 7.60 -5.98 -6.93
N MET A 174 7.15 -5.16 -5.98
CA MET A 174 7.13 -5.51 -4.56
C MET A 174 6.21 -6.71 -4.29
N GLU A 175 4.99 -6.70 -4.82
CA GLU A 175 4.06 -7.84 -4.74
C GLU A 175 4.68 -9.12 -5.34
N LYS A 176 5.31 -9.00 -6.51
CA LYS A 176 5.95 -10.12 -7.20
C LYS A 176 7.12 -10.69 -6.38
N GLN A 177 7.97 -9.83 -5.83
CA GLN A 177 9.08 -10.27 -4.98
C GLN A 177 8.55 -10.98 -3.74
N PHE A 178 7.56 -10.39 -3.07
CA PHE A 178 6.91 -11.03 -1.93
C PHE A 178 6.34 -12.41 -2.28
N PHE A 179 5.63 -12.52 -3.40
CA PHE A 179 5.10 -13.80 -3.87
C PHE A 179 6.21 -14.84 -4.11
N LEU A 180 7.31 -14.45 -4.74
CA LEU A 180 8.44 -15.35 -5.00
C LEU A 180 9.11 -15.81 -3.70
N GLU A 181 9.28 -14.91 -2.73
CA GLU A 181 9.81 -15.26 -1.41
C GLU A 181 8.86 -16.20 -0.66
N MET A 182 7.55 -15.91 -0.64
CA MET A 182 6.55 -16.82 -0.08
C MET A 182 6.62 -18.20 -0.74
N LYS A 183 6.75 -18.26 -2.08
CA LYS A 183 6.85 -19.53 -2.81
C LYS A 183 8.08 -20.35 -2.40
N LYS A 184 9.24 -19.71 -2.18
CA LYS A 184 10.47 -20.39 -1.67
C LYS A 184 10.23 -21.04 -0.31
N HIS A 185 9.40 -20.41 0.52
CA HIS A 185 9.04 -20.90 1.85
C HIS A 185 7.71 -21.67 1.89
N GLN A 186 7.27 -22.23 0.76
CA GLN A 186 6.03 -23.02 0.67
C GLN A 186 4.77 -22.28 1.16
N PHE A 187 4.74 -20.96 0.96
CA PHE A 187 3.71 -20.03 1.41
C PHE A 187 3.53 -19.95 2.94
N ASP A 188 4.56 -20.30 3.70
CA ASP A 188 4.62 -20.11 5.15
C ASP A 188 5.13 -18.70 5.49
N LEU A 189 4.19 -17.83 5.88
CA LEU A 189 4.47 -16.44 6.21
C LEU A 189 5.50 -16.27 7.34
N PHE A 190 5.48 -17.17 8.35
CA PHE A 190 6.37 -17.08 9.51
C PHE A 190 7.78 -17.58 9.18
N LYS A 191 7.93 -18.44 8.17
CA LYS A 191 9.25 -18.76 7.60
C LYS A 191 9.79 -17.61 6.74
N THR A 192 8.95 -16.97 5.93
CA THR A 192 9.36 -15.82 5.09
C THR A 192 9.75 -14.59 5.93
N TYR A 193 9.03 -14.35 7.03
CA TYR A 193 9.32 -13.27 7.97
C TYR A 193 9.56 -13.83 9.37
N SER A 194 10.77 -14.32 9.60
CA SER A 194 11.19 -14.95 10.86
C SER A 194 11.11 -14.05 12.10
N PHE A 195 11.05 -12.72 11.91
CA PHE A 195 10.87 -11.77 13.01
C PHE A 195 9.41 -11.68 13.50
N LEU A 196 8.44 -12.24 12.77
CA LEU A 196 7.03 -12.16 13.16
C LEU A 196 6.80 -12.93 14.47
N PRO A 197 6.03 -12.36 15.41
CA PRO A 197 5.59 -13.11 16.58
C PRO A 197 4.82 -14.37 16.19
N LYS A 198 5.10 -15.51 16.83
CA LYS A 198 4.40 -16.78 16.53
C LYS A 198 2.89 -16.73 16.82
N ASP A 199 2.51 -15.86 17.75
CA ASP A 199 1.13 -15.61 18.16
C ASP A 199 0.49 -14.42 17.42
N LEU A 200 1.16 -13.88 16.39
CA LEU A 200 0.57 -12.89 15.49
C LEU A 200 -0.58 -13.55 14.72
N SER A 201 -1.77 -13.51 15.33
CA SER A 201 -3.10 -13.93 14.86
C SER A 201 -3.08 -14.68 13.53
N GLN A 202 -3.21 -16.01 13.61
CA GLN A 202 -3.46 -16.88 12.46
C GLN A 202 -4.77 -16.59 11.75
#